data_AF-A0A972GTL4-F1
#
_entry.id   AF-A0A972GTL4-F1
#
_cell.length_a   1.000
_cell.length_b   1.000
_cell.length_c   1.000
_cell.angle_alpha   90.00
_cell.angle_beta   90.00
_cell.angle_gamma   90.00
#
_symmetry.space_group_name_H-M   'P 1'
#
loop_
_entity.id
_entity.type
_entity.pdbx_description
1 polymer ?
#
loop_
_entity_poly.entity_id
_entity_poly.type
_entity_poly.pdbx_seq_one_letter_code
_entity_poly.pdbx_strand_id
1 'polypeptide(L)'
;MLNNNSSAQLLLDKFELKHIREKDPIYFPKELSSSDKEIIINNYIDSEDPNLNYLRLIANIQSSKDKIEITPRTLLKAKRKAEDQESKFFTENSGMIMETAVIFSKSQSEEGTLIRDDLSITATYSAKWIEENQEYPTLLNNFIHLFDFVDLQMRCTLVNKYNEMGVFERFIFTTSQHAYTKGVAFDHKNALSLLQMVGYSNQLFSLGIRLEEVIEWFFQDYLAIEFDTRNFQVTMPSAHSTFLEKCTNIMPALESVLKQFSLYVEEGHIDFELLEIRSEHLIYSNIPSLVKRKYTYGIGEEFKTATFLLFSDQSSLGYNEYLEKSYDNFFELIRNEKLKLKDYPEYHVPRINWLIDNKYLSIDAEENLIFDNVFLVMILYDLYFNEVISYWKYSESERKILDDLEKKNVIELESTLFSRPEQDYINYTLNKSQFNNGLDLRNKYSHSQPKSGDDEKIHNQNYMIFLRLFILSVIKINDDFCTFLEMRKM
;
A
#
# COMPACT_ATOMS: atom_id res chain seq x y z
N MET A 1 -18.06 26.83 25.19
CA MET A 1 -17.51 25.93 24.14
C MET A 1 -17.80 26.45 22.74
N LEU A 2 -19.05 26.77 22.38
CA LEU A 2 -19.44 27.10 21.00
C LEU A 2 -18.60 28.16 20.26
N ASN A 3 -18.07 29.17 20.95
CA ASN A 3 -17.31 30.28 20.33
C ASN A 3 -15.79 30.20 20.56
N ASN A 4 -15.27 29.11 21.13
CA ASN A 4 -13.83 28.96 21.39
C ASN A 4 -13.22 27.95 20.41
N ASN A 5 -12.25 28.41 19.61
CA ASN A 5 -11.51 27.61 18.64
C ASN A 5 -10.91 26.32 19.22
N SER A 6 -10.52 26.33 20.49
CA SER A 6 -9.98 25.16 21.20
C SER A 6 -11.00 24.02 21.31
N SER A 7 -12.30 24.33 21.30
CA SER A 7 -13.36 23.31 21.40
C SER A 7 -13.41 22.43 20.14
N ALA A 8 -13.18 23.01 18.96
CA ALA A 8 -13.11 22.26 17.71
C ALA A 8 -11.87 21.35 17.69
N GLN A 9 -10.72 21.87 18.15
CA GLN A 9 -9.48 21.09 18.25
C GLN A 9 -9.66 19.88 19.17
N LEU A 10 -10.32 20.03 20.33
CA LEU A 10 -10.62 18.90 21.21
C LEU A 10 -11.56 17.88 20.58
N LEU A 11 -12.56 18.32 19.80
CA LEU A 11 -13.46 17.42 19.08
C LEU A 11 -12.68 16.59 18.05
N LEU A 12 -11.82 17.25 17.28
CA LEU A 12 -10.96 16.58 16.31
C LEU A 12 -9.96 15.65 16.98
N ASP A 13 -9.32 16.08 18.08
CA ASP A 13 -8.38 15.26 18.86
C ASP A 13 -9.05 13.97 19.35
N LYS A 14 -10.29 14.03 19.84
CA LYS A 14 -11.00 12.83 20.30
C LYS A 14 -11.47 11.91 19.18
N PHE A 15 -12.04 12.47 18.11
CA PHE A 15 -12.84 11.69 17.16
C PHE A 15 -12.18 11.45 15.81
N GLU A 16 -11.17 12.23 15.43
CA GLU A 16 -10.62 12.24 14.08
C GLU A 16 -9.10 12.10 14.03
N LEU A 17 -8.37 12.75 14.94
CA LEU A 17 -6.90 12.78 14.93
C LEU A 17 -6.30 11.40 15.24
N LYS A 18 -5.31 10.99 14.45
CA LYS A 18 -4.49 9.81 14.75
C LYS A 18 -3.51 10.14 15.89
N HIS A 19 -3.52 9.35 16.94
CA HIS A 19 -2.54 9.44 18.04
C HIS A 19 -1.49 8.35 17.91
N ILE A 20 -0.22 8.71 18.15
CA ILE A 20 0.92 7.78 18.14
C ILE A 20 1.02 7.01 19.46
N ARG A 21 0.52 7.61 20.54
CA ARG A 21 0.51 7.03 21.89
C ARG A 21 -0.91 7.08 22.43
N GLU A 22 -1.23 6.15 23.31
CA GLU A 22 -2.46 6.26 24.09
C GLU A 22 -2.49 7.59 24.83
N LYS A 23 -3.58 8.34 24.65
CA LYS A 23 -3.84 9.59 25.35
C LYS A 23 -4.88 9.37 26.43
N ASP A 24 -4.81 10.23 27.46
CA ASP A 24 -5.87 10.31 28.45
C ASP A 24 -7.23 10.56 27.77
N PRO A 25 -8.28 9.85 28.20
CA PRO A 25 -9.58 9.95 27.55
C PRO A 25 -10.19 11.35 27.73
N ILE A 26 -10.57 11.97 26.61
CA ILE A 26 -11.29 13.24 26.60
C ILE A 26 -12.78 12.98 26.80
N TYR A 27 -13.39 13.64 27.80
CA TYR A 27 -14.83 13.54 28.06
C TYR A 27 -15.54 14.84 27.67
N PHE A 28 -16.65 14.72 26.94
CA PHE A 28 -17.52 15.84 26.58
C PHE A 28 -18.82 15.78 27.40
N PRO A 29 -19.44 16.95 27.70
CA PRO A 29 -20.75 17.00 28.35
C PRO A 29 -21.79 16.19 27.57
N LYS A 30 -22.67 15.47 28.27
CA LYS A 30 -23.71 14.65 27.63
C LYS A 30 -24.77 15.49 26.91
N GLU A 31 -24.87 16.76 27.30
CA GLU A 31 -25.75 17.77 26.73
C GLU A 31 -25.25 18.29 25.38
N LEU A 32 -24.00 17.99 24.99
CA LEU A 32 -23.44 18.42 23.71
C LEU A 32 -24.06 17.64 22.56
N SER A 33 -25.01 18.26 21.86
CA SER A 33 -25.73 17.64 20.75
C SER A 33 -24.87 17.53 19.47
N SER A 34 -25.30 16.71 18.50
CA SER A 34 -24.69 16.67 17.17
C SER A 34 -24.66 18.04 16.50
N SER A 35 -25.76 18.81 16.62
CA SER A 35 -25.85 20.16 16.07
C SER A 35 -24.84 21.10 16.73
N ASP A 36 -24.61 20.98 18.04
CA ASP A 36 -23.62 21.81 18.73
C ASP A 36 -22.20 21.53 18.23
N LYS A 37 -21.88 20.25 17.98
CA LYS A 37 -20.58 19.84 17.41
C LYS A 37 -20.37 20.45 16.02
N GLU A 38 -21.37 20.40 15.15
CA GLU A 38 -21.29 21.00 13.81
C GLU A 38 -21.18 22.54 13.88
N ILE A 39 -21.86 23.19 14.82
CA ILE A 39 -21.73 24.64 15.07
C ILE A 39 -20.30 24.99 15.51
N ILE A 40 -19.72 24.23 16.45
CA ILE A 40 -18.33 24.42 16.90
C ILE A 40 -17.36 24.33 15.72
N ILE A 41 -17.53 23.35 14.84
CA ILE A 41 -16.70 23.17 13.64
C ILE A 41 -16.88 24.33 12.66
N ASN A 42 -18.13 24.75 12.39
CA ASN A 42 -18.39 25.88 11.49
C ASN A 42 -17.77 27.19 12.01
N ASN A 43 -17.90 27.46 13.31
CA ASN A 43 -17.30 28.64 13.94
C ASN A 43 -15.77 28.60 13.86
N TYR A 44 -15.16 27.42 13.98
CA TYR A 44 -13.72 27.25 13.78
C TYR A 44 -13.30 27.56 12.34
N ILE A 45 -14.01 27.04 11.34
CA ILE A 45 -13.73 27.32 9.91
C ILE A 45 -13.84 28.82 9.61
N ASP A 46 -14.81 29.51 10.23
CA ASP A 46 -15.05 30.95 10.07
C ASP A 46 -14.11 31.83 10.88
N SER A 47 -13.28 31.25 11.74
CA SER A 47 -12.32 32.03 12.53
C SER A 47 -11.31 32.76 11.62
N GLU A 48 -10.65 33.77 12.18
CA GLU A 48 -9.73 34.63 11.44
C GLU A 48 -8.54 33.83 10.88
N ASP A 49 -7.93 33.00 11.73
CA ASP A 49 -6.77 32.17 11.40
C ASP A 49 -6.91 30.71 11.88
N PRO A 50 -7.79 29.90 11.24
CA PRO A 50 -7.85 28.47 11.50
C PRO A 50 -6.56 27.80 11.03
N ASN A 51 -6.13 26.78 11.75
CA ASN A 51 -4.95 26.00 11.38
C ASN A 51 -5.29 25.11 10.16
N LEU A 52 -4.45 25.19 9.14
CA LEU A 52 -4.62 24.47 7.88
C LEU A 52 -4.76 22.95 8.06
N ASN A 53 -4.02 22.34 8.97
CA ASN A 53 -4.07 20.90 9.20
C ASN A 53 -5.43 20.45 9.74
N TYR A 54 -6.02 21.23 10.66
CA TYR A 54 -7.37 20.95 11.16
C TYR A 54 -8.43 21.19 10.09
N LEU A 55 -8.28 22.20 9.22
CA LEU A 55 -9.18 22.38 8.08
C LEU A 55 -9.14 21.18 7.12
N ARG A 56 -7.93 20.67 6.82
CA ARG A 56 -7.73 19.47 5.98
C ARG A 56 -8.36 18.22 6.62
N LEU A 57 -8.26 18.07 7.94
CA LEU A 57 -8.96 16.99 8.66
C LEU A 57 -10.47 17.15 8.54
N ILE A 58 -11.00 18.33 8.86
CA ILE A 58 -12.44 18.61 8.78
C ILE A 58 -12.99 18.31 7.39
N ALA A 59 -12.28 18.71 6.34
CA ALA A 59 -12.69 18.49 4.95
C ALA A 59 -12.84 17.00 4.56
N ASN A 60 -12.23 16.08 5.32
CA ASN A 60 -12.23 14.65 5.05
C ASN A 60 -12.97 13.82 6.13
N ILE A 61 -13.66 14.44 7.08
CA ILE A 61 -14.41 13.68 8.10
C ILE A 61 -15.48 12.79 7.44
N GLN A 62 -15.51 11.52 7.82
CA GLN A 62 -16.64 10.64 7.54
C GLN A 62 -17.75 10.91 8.56
N SER A 63 -18.86 11.47 8.09
CA SER A 63 -20.00 11.82 8.94
C SER A 63 -20.57 10.58 9.65
N SER A 64 -20.69 10.65 10.97
CA SER A 64 -21.20 9.55 11.80
C SER A 64 -21.95 10.08 13.02
N LYS A 65 -23.13 9.49 13.29
CA LYS A 65 -23.98 9.84 14.44
C LYS A 65 -23.29 9.59 15.78
N ASP A 66 -22.44 8.56 15.85
CA ASP A 66 -21.75 8.16 17.08
C ASP A 66 -20.49 9.00 17.35
N LYS A 67 -19.98 9.71 16.34
CA LYS A 67 -18.78 10.55 16.42
C LYS A 67 -19.12 12.01 16.16
N ILE A 68 -18.91 12.46 14.93
CA ILE A 68 -19.17 13.81 14.42
C ILE A 68 -20.12 13.69 13.24
N GLU A 69 -21.33 14.22 13.40
CA GLU A 69 -22.30 14.36 12.32
C GLU A 69 -22.07 15.72 11.65
N ILE A 70 -21.69 15.70 10.38
CA ILE A 70 -21.32 16.88 9.60
C ILE A 70 -21.99 16.85 8.23
N THR A 71 -22.45 18.00 7.78
CA THR A 71 -23.10 18.13 6.47
C THR A 71 -22.07 18.30 5.34
N PRO A 72 -22.40 17.87 4.10
CA PRO A 72 -21.55 18.12 2.93
C PRO A 72 -21.23 19.60 2.71
N ARG A 73 -22.12 20.50 3.14
CA ARG A 73 -21.92 21.96 3.06
C ARG A 73 -20.76 22.41 3.94
N THR A 74 -20.66 21.90 5.17
CA THR A 74 -19.57 22.23 6.08
C THR A 74 -18.24 21.63 5.61
N LEU A 75 -18.24 20.41 5.08
CA LEU A 75 -17.05 19.80 4.47
C LEU A 75 -16.51 20.66 3.30
N LEU A 76 -17.40 21.07 2.38
CA LEU A 76 -17.03 21.93 1.25
C LEU A 76 -16.50 23.29 1.70
N LYS A 77 -17.06 23.84 2.78
CA LYS A 77 -16.61 25.11 3.37
C LYS A 77 -15.20 24.99 3.93
N ALA A 78 -14.90 23.93 4.68
CA ALA A 78 -13.55 23.65 5.19
C ALA A 78 -12.55 23.47 4.04
N LYS A 79 -12.93 22.69 3.01
CA LYS A 79 -12.10 22.47 1.82
C LYS A 79 -11.72 23.78 1.13
N ARG A 80 -12.70 24.63 0.83
CA ARG A 80 -12.45 25.93 0.17
C ARG A 80 -11.59 26.86 1.01
N LYS A 81 -11.78 26.87 2.34
CA LYS A 81 -10.98 27.69 3.26
C LYS A 81 -9.52 27.20 3.31
N ALA A 82 -9.30 25.88 3.29
CA ALA A 82 -7.96 25.30 3.20
C ALA A 82 -7.27 25.67 1.88
N GLU A 83 -7.96 25.52 0.75
CA GLU A 83 -7.45 25.89 -0.59
C GLU A 83 -7.09 27.39 -0.67
N ASP A 84 -7.93 28.26 -0.10
CA ASP A 84 -7.65 29.71 0.00
C ASP A 84 -6.41 30.01 0.85
N GLN A 85 -6.26 29.38 2.02
CA GLN A 85 -5.05 29.53 2.85
C GLN A 85 -3.79 29.01 2.16
N GLU A 86 -3.85 27.82 1.54
CA GLU A 86 -2.74 27.25 0.78
C GLU A 86 -2.29 28.20 -0.33
N SER A 87 -3.23 28.71 -1.13
CA SER A 87 -2.90 29.63 -2.22
C SER A 87 -2.16 30.89 -1.75
N LYS A 88 -2.41 31.34 -0.51
CA LYS A 88 -1.74 32.49 0.12
C LYS A 88 -0.37 32.12 0.68
N PHE A 89 -0.19 30.91 1.22
CA PHE A 89 1.10 30.45 1.75
C PHE A 89 2.12 30.16 0.65
N PHE A 90 1.66 29.79 -0.56
CA PHE A 90 2.53 29.32 -1.65
C PHE A 90 2.60 30.29 -2.86
N THR A 91 2.38 31.59 -2.66
CA THR A 91 2.34 32.60 -3.75
C THR A 91 3.65 32.79 -4.52
N GLU A 92 4.82 32.51 -3.92
CA GLU A 92 6.15 32.80 -4.50
C GLU A 92 7.00 31.55 -4.82
N ASN A 93 6.38 30.37 -4.99
CA ASN A 93 7.02 29.04 -5.01
C ASN A 93 7.70 28.68 -3.68
N SER A 94 7.08 27.77 -2.92
CA SER A 94 7.62 27.30 -1.64
C SER A 94 7.31 25.82 -1.39
N GLY A 95 7.41 24.99 -2.43
CA GLY A 95 7.30 23.54 -2.35
C GLY A 95 8.63 22.83 -2.64
N MET A 96 8.75 21.58 -2.23
CA MET A 96 9.82 20.68 -2.66
C MET A 96 9.48 20.19 -4.07
N ILE A 97 10.32 20.49 -5.07
CA ILE A 97 10.11 20.01 -6.44
C ILE A 97 10.56 18.55 -6.50
N MET A 98 9.65 17.70 -6.95
CA MET A 98 9.89 16.29 -7.16
C MET A 98 9.76 16.00 -8.64
N GLU A 99 10.83 15.52 -9.27
CA GLU A 99 10.85 15.25 -10.70
C GLU A 99 10.75 13.75 -10.96
N THR A 100 9.82 13.34 -11.82
CA THR A 100 9.73 11.95 -12.24
C THR A 100 9.65 11.90 -13.76
N ALA A 101 10.58 11.19 -14.37
CA ALA A 101 10.67 11.02 -15.81
C ALA A 101 10.70 9.54 -16.19
N VAL A 102 9.96 9.20 -17.25
CA VAL A 102 10.00 7.88 -17.88
C VAL A 102 10.27 8.07 -19.36
N ILE A 103 11.33 7.44 -19.85
CA ILE A 103 11.81 7.60 -21.23
C ILE A 103 11.90 6.22 -21.88
N PHE A 104 11.33 6.08 -23.08
CA PHE A 104 11.54 4.92 -23.93
C PHE A 104 12.52 5.31 -25.05
N SER A 105 13.76 4.82 -24.94
CA SER A 105 14.87 5.21 -25.82
C SER A 105 15.18 4.14 -26.85
N LYS A 106 15.30 4.55 -28.12
CA LYS A 106 15.73 3.66 -29.21
C LYS A 106 17.24 3.41 -29.23
N SER A 107 18.03 4.26 -28.59
CA SER A 107 19.49 4.14 -28.56
C SER A 107 20.03 3.35 -27.37
N GLN A 108 19.18 2.99 -26.41
CA GLN A 108 19.58 2.26 -25.21
C GLN A 108 19.74 0.76 -25.49
N SER A 109 20.89 0.21 -25.09
CA SER A 109 21.19 -1.22 -25.20
C SER A 109 20.68 -2.05 -24.03
N GLU A 110 20.70 -1.50 -22.81
CA GLU A 110 20.20 -2.16 -21.60
C GLU A 110 18.67 -2.14 -21.57
N GLU A 111 18.03 -3.18 -21.04
CA GLU A 111 16.56 -3.32 -21.06
C GLU A 111 15.87 -2.18 -20.28
N GLY A 112 16.41 -1.82 -19.12
CA GLY A 112 15.92 -0.74 -18.27
C GLY A 112 16.99 -0.22 -17.31
N THR A 113 16.95 1.08 -17.04
CA THR A 113 17.80 1.75 -16.04
C THR A 113 16.95 2.65 -15.16
N LEU A 114 17.25 2.68 -13.87
CA LEU A 114 16.58 3.54 -12.90
C LEU A 114 17.63 4.38 -12.18
N ILE A 115 17.59 5.69 -12.39
CA ILE A 115 18.44 6.66 -11.73
C ILE A 115 17.59 7.36 -10.68
N ARG A 116 18.03 7.30 -9.43
CA ARG A 116 17.42 8.02 -8.31
C ARG A 116 18.43 9.01 -7.76
N ASP A 117 18.01 10.26 -7.72
CA ASP A 117 18.63 11.35 -6.95
C ASP A 117 17.63 11.75 -5.85
N ASP A 118 18.07 12.46 -4.81
CA ASP A 118 17.29 12.73 -3.58
C ASP A 118 15.83 13.14 -3.86
N LEU A 119 15.62 13.93 -4.92
CA LEU A 119 14.33 14.44 -5.34
C LEU A 119 13.89 14.10 -6.76
N SER A 120 14.68 13.34 -7.50
CA SER A 120 14.34 13.00 -8.89
C SER A 120 14.49 11.52 -9.17
N ILE A 121 13.53 10.98 -9.92
CA ILE A 121 13.56 9.59 -10.39
C ILE A 121 13.42 9.61 -11.91
N THR A 122 14.44 9.10 -12.60
CA THR A 122 14.41 8.92 -14.06
C THR A 122 14.54 7.44 -14.38
N ALA A 123 13.50 6.88 -15.01
CA ALA A 123 13.53 5.53 -15.56
C ALA A 123 13.68 5.60 -17.08
N THR A 124 14.66 4.88 -17.63
CA THR A 124 14.86 4.79 -19.08
C THR A 124 14.81 3.34 -19.55
N TYR A 125 13.97 3.04 -20.52
CA TYR A 125 13.72 1.71 -21.06
C TYR A 125 14.15 1.61 -22.51
N SER A 126 14.66 0.46 -22.92
CA SER A 126 14.96 0.21 -24.33
C SER A 126 13.67 0.03 -25.13
N ALA A 127 13.37 0.98 -26.01
CA ALA A 127 12.28 0.84 -26.97
C ALA A 127 12.54 -0.34 -27.93
N LYS A 128 13.81 -0.60 -28.26
CA LYS A 128 14.24 -1.71 -29.12
C LYS A 128 13.92 -3.06 -28.49
N TRP A 129 14.17 -3.22 -27.19
CA TRP A 129 13.81 -4.44 -26.45
C TRP A 129 12.32 -4.77 -26.61
N ILE A 130 11.44 -3.78 -26.49
CA ILE A 130 9.99 -3.97 -26.62
C ILE A 130 9.60 -4.25 -28.08
N GLU A 131 10.24 -3.58 -29.05
CA GLU A 131 10.05 -3.83 -30.48
C GLU A 131 10.42 -5.27 -30.87
N GLU A 132 11.45 -5.84 -30.25
CA GLU A 132 11.94 -7.21 -30.54
C GLU A 132 11.18 -8.30 -29.76
N ASN A 133 10.51 -7.98 -28.65
CA ASN A 133 9.81 -8.93 -27.78
C ASN A 133 8.32 -8.59 -27.62
N GLN A 134 7.54 -8.91 -28.65
CA GLN A 134 6.11 -8.55 -28.73
C GLN A 134 5.16 -9.66 -28.24
N GLU A 135 5.68 -10.81 -27.77
CA GLU A 135 4.79 -11.86 -27.26
C GLU A 135 4.08 -11.40 -25.99
N TYR A 136 2.76 -11.62 -25.93
CA TYR A 136 1.92 -11.17 -24.82
C TYR A 136 2.40 -11.59 -23.42
N PRO A 137 2.90 -12.83 -23.18
CA PRO A 137 3.50 -13.15 -21.88
C PRO A 137 4.70 -12.24 -21.56
N THR A 138 5.58 -11.99 -22.53
CA THR A 138 6.75 -11.11 -22.35
C THR A 138 6.33 -9.67 -22.06
N LEU A 139 5.28 -9.18 -22.72
CA LEU A 139 4.72 -7.86 -22.46
C LEU A 139 4.17 -7.72 -21.02
N LEU A 140 3.50 -8.75 -20.50
CA LEU A 140 3.05 -8.76 -19.11
C LEU A 140 4.23 -8.88 -18.13
N ASN A 141 5.24 -9.69 -18.46
CA ASN A 141 6.43 -9.87 -17.64
C ASN A 141 7.26 -8.60 -17.49
N ASN A 142 7.17 -7.64 -18.43
CA ASN A 142 7.83 -6.34 -18.29
C ASN A 142 7.35 -5.57 -17.04
N PHE A 143 6.08 -5.74 -16.62
CA PHE A 143 5.61 -5.14 -15.37
C PHE A 143 6.30 -5.71 -14.13
N ILE A 144 6.77 -6.95 -14.20
CA ILE A 144 7.51 -7.62 -13.13
C ILE A 144 8.99 -7.26 -13.22
N HIS A 145 9.62 -7.44 -14.38
CA HIS A 145 11.08 -7.42 -14.53
C HIS A 145 11.67 -6.08 -14.99
N LEU A 146 10.91 -5.24 -15.70
CA LEU A 146 11.39 -3.90 -16.10
C LEU A 146 10.89 -2.81 -15.15
N PHE A 147 9.65 -2.94 -14.67
CA PHE A 147 9.00 -1.88 -13.89
C PHE A 147 8.94 -2.17 -12.40
N ASP A 148 9.30 -3.38 -11.96
CA ASP A 148 9.30 -3.82 -10.56
C ASP A 148 7.97 -3.54 -9.84
N PHE A 149 6.82 -3.79 -10.49
CA PHE A 149 5.51 -3.63 -9.85
C PHE A 149 5.30 -4.59 -8.68
N VAL A 150 6.04 -5.71 -8.70
CA VAL A 150 6.11 -6.68 -7.62
C VAL A 150 7.57 -7.01 -7.31
N ASP A 151 7.86 -7.41 -6.08
CA ASP A 151 9.19 -7.86 -5.68
C ASP A 151 9.39 -9.37 -5.91
N LEU A 152 10.53 -9.90 -5.46
CA LEU A 152 10.88 -11.32 -5.60
C LEU A 152 9.91 -12.29 -4.90
N GLN A 153 9.12 -11.81 -3.93
CA GLN A 153 8.05 -12.60 -3.29
C GLN A 153 6.68 -12.35 -3.93
N MET A 154 6.63 -11.66 -5.06
CA MET A 154 5.42 -11.25 -5.76
C MET A 154 4.51 -10.32 -4.94
N ARG A 155 5.10 -9.54 -4.02
CA ARG A 155 4.38 -8.51 -3.23
C ARG A 155 4.39 -7.20 -4.01
N CYS A 156 3.23 -6.53 -4.07
CA CYS A 156 3.11 -5.23 -4.74
C CYS A 156 4.05 -4.18 -4.12
N THR A 157 4.88 -3.55 -4.95
CA THR A 157 5.83 -2.53 -4.50
C THR A 157 5.20 -1.14 -4.36
N LEU A 158 4.01 -0.94 -4.95
CA LEU A 158 3.33 0.36 -5.02
C LEU A 158 2.57 0.73 -3.74
N VAL A 159 2.49 -0.18 -2.77
CA VAL A 159 1.91 0.07 -1.44
C VAL A 159 2.78 1.02 -0.63
N ASN A 160 2.21 1.73 0.34
CA ASN A 160 3.01 2.45 1.32
C ASN A 160 3.69 1.44 2.25
N LYS A 161 4.97 1.67 2.58
CA LYS A 161 5.68 0.91 3.62
C LYS A 161 6.10 1.86 4.72
N TYR A 162 5.89 1.47 5.97
CA TYR A 162 6.20 2.35 7.11
C TYR A 162 7.69 2.69 7.22
N ASN A 163 8.58 1.78 6.84
CA ASN A 163 10.04 1.97 6.84
C ASN A 163 10.55 2.99 5.81
N GLU A 164 9.82 3.22 4.73
CA GLU A 164 10.17 4.19 3.67
C GLU A 164 9.79 5.62 4.07
N MET A 165 9.07 5.79 5.18
CA MET A 165 8.63 7.09 5.67
C MET A 165 9.68 7.72 6.59
N GLY A 166 9.97 9.00 6.37
CA GLY A 166 10.79 9.79 7.28
C GLY A 166 10.18 9.91 8.68
N VAL A 167 11.00 10.18 9.69
CA VAL A 167 10.55 10.33 11.09
C VAL A 167 9.45 11.40 11.22
N PHE A 168 9.58 12.52 10.51
CA PHE A 168 8.56 13.58 10.50
C PHE A 168 7.23 13.09 9.90
N GLU A 169 7.29 12.30 8.83
CA GLU A 169 6.11 11.73 8.19
C GLU A 169 5.39 10.72 9.09
N ARG A 170 6.17 9.90 9.80
CA ARG A 170 5.66 8.88 10.71
C ARG A 170 5.01 9.47 11.96
N PHE A 171 5.59 10.55 12.51
CA PHE A 171 5.28 10.97 13.88
C PHE A 171 4.81 12.41 14.08
N ILE A 172 4.94 13.30 13.09
CA ILE A 172 4.67 14.73 13.30
C ILE A 172 3.49 15.23 12.47
N PHE A 173 3.25 14.68 11.28
CA PHE A 173 2.13 15.14 10.47
C PHE A 173 0.76 14.78 11.07
N THR A 174 -0.10 15.79 11.14
CA THR A 174 -1.50 15.68 11.56
C THR A 174 -2.29 14.90 10.52
N THR A 175 -2.66 13.67 10.87
CA THR A 175 -3.42 12.76 10.00
C THR A 175 -4.68 12.26 10.70
N SER A 176 -5.65 11.83 9.91
CA SER A 176 -6.85 11.19 10.45
C SER A 176 -6.51 9.76 10.88
N GLN A 177 -7.16 9.27 11.94
CA GLN A 177 -7.10 7.86 12.33
C GLN A 177 -7.69 6.92 11.25
N HIS A 178 -8.47 7.46 10.32
CA HIS A 178 -9.05 6.77 9.18
C HIS A 178 -8.36 7.13 7.85
N ALA A 179 -7.19 7.77 7.88
CA ALA A 179 -6.43 8.03 6.66
C ALA A 179 -5.58 6.81 6.30
N TYR A 180 -5.53 6.50 5.00
CA TYR A 180 -4.47 5.66 4.45
C TYR A 180 -3.15 6.35 4.73
N THR A 181 -2.26 5.66 5.44
CA THR A 181 -0.95 6.20 5.79
C THR A 181 -0.10 6.17 4.53
N LYS A 182 0.39 7.34 4.12
CA LYS A 182 1.28 7.48 2.98
C LYS A 182 2.32 8.56 3.21
N GLY A 183 3.52 8.33 2.67
CA GLY A 183 4.60 9.30 2.64
C GLY A 183 5.01 9.69 1.22
N VAL A 184 6.05 10.51 1.15
CA VAL A 184 6.68 11.00 -0.08
C VAL A 184 7.16 9.85 -0.97
N ALA A 185 7.74 8.81 -0.38
CA ALA A 185 8.17 7.61 -1.11
C ALA A 185 6.99 6.91 -1.81
N PHE A 186 5.83 6.82 -1.16
CA PHE A 186 4.62 6.27 -1.77
C PHE A 186 4.14 7.12 -2.96
N ASP A 187 4.10 8.45 -2.80
CA ASP A 187 3.67 9.35 -3.86
C ASP A 187 4.62 9.26 -5.08
N HIS A 188 5.94 9.17 -4.84
CA HIS A 188 6.94 8.90 -5.88
C HIS A 188 6.73 7.58 -6.63
N LYS A 189 6.53 6.47 -5.92
CA LYS A 189 6.27 5.16 -6.54
C LYS A 189 4.99 5.20 -7.38
N ASN A 190 3.97 5.89 -6.91
CA ASN A 190 2.69 6.02 -7.64
C ASN A 190 2.81 6.94 -8.86
N ALA A 191 3.60 8.01 -8.80
CA ALA A 191 3.88 8.87 -9.95
C ALA A 191 4.70 8.13 -11.01
N LEU A 192 5.77 7.45 -10.61
CA LEU A 192 6.63 6.66 -11.50
C LEU A 192 5.82 5.58 -12.22
N SER A 193 5.06 4.78 -11.47
CA SER A 193 4.24 3.71 -12.06
C SER A 193 3.14 4.24 -12.97
N LEU A 194 2.57 5.41 -12.68
CA LEU A 194 1.60 6.04 -13.59
C LEU A 194 2.27 6.47 -14.91
N LEU A 195 3.46 7.06 -14.85
CA LEU A 195 4.22 7.44 -16.06
C LEU A 195 4.71 6.22 -16.84
N GLN A 196 5.08 5.13 -16.16
CA GLN A 196 5.40 3.84 -16.78
C GLN A 196 4.19 3.29 -17.53
N MET A 197 2.99 3.29 -16.91
CA MET A 197 1.75 2.88 -17.59
C MET A 197 1.47 3.71 -18.84
N VAL A 198 1.58 5.04 -18.74
CA VAL A 198 1.35 5.95 -19.88
C VAL A 198 2.37 5.69 -20.99
N GLY A 199 3.65 5.71 -20.67
CA GLY A 199 4.72 5.55 -21.65
C GLY A 199 4.71 4.17 -22.31
N TYR A 200 4.50 3.11 -21.52
CA TYR A 200 4.46 1.76 -22.04
C TYR A 200 3.23 1.52 -22.93
N SER A 201 2.05 2.00 -22.50
CA SER A 201 0.83 1.93 -23.32
C SER A 201 1.02 2.62 -24.67
N ASN A 202 1.67 3.80 -24.68
CA ASN A 202 1.97 4.53 -25.92
C ASN A 202 2.98 3.78 -26.80
N GLN A 203 4.02 3.19 -26.20
CA GLN A 203 5.02 2.40 -26.93
C GLN A 203 4.36 1.19 -27.59
N LEU A 204 3.53 0.43 -26.87
CA LEU A 204 2.80 -0.71 -27.42
C LEU A 204 1.79 -0.30 -28.49
N PHE A 205 1.07 0.81 -28.26
CA PHE A 205 0.12 1.32 -29.25
C PHE A 205 0.81 1.71 -30.56
N SER A 206 2.04 2.23 -30.50
CA SER A 206 2.85 2.52 -31.70
C SER A 206 3.22 1.26 -32.51
N LEU A 207 3.21 0.10 -31.87
CA LEU A 207 3.42 -1.23 -32.46
C LEU A 207 2.10 -1.91 -32.86
N GLY A 208 0.96 -1.23 -32.67
CA GLY A 208 -0.36 -1.78 -32.95
C GLY A 208 -0.89 -2.72 -31.87
N ILE A 209 -0.28 -2.73 -30.68
CA ILE A 209 -0.67 -3.60 -29.56
C ILE A 209 -1.39 -2.78 -28.49
N ARG A 210 -2.51 -3.31 -28.00
CA ARG A 210 -3.26 -2.71 -26.88
C ARG A 210 -3.13 -3.57 -25.64
N LEU A 211 -2.81 -2.95 -24.50
CA LEU A 211 -2.76 -3.67 -23.22
C LEU A 211 -4.08 -4.33 -22.86
N GLU A 212 -5.20 -3.73 -23.28
CA GLU A 212 -6.52 -4.31 -23.13
C GLU A 212 -6.64 -5.70 -23.79
N GLU A 213 -6.08 -5.86 -25.00
CA GLU A 213 -6.11 -7.14 -25.74
C GLU A 213 -5.19 -8.18 -25.09
N VAL A 214 -4.05 -7.74 -24.55
CA VAL A 214 -3.15 -8.59 -23.77
C VAL A 214 -3.82 -9.11 -22.49
N ILE A 215 -4.61 -8.26 -21.81
CA ILE A 215 -5.41 -8.65 -20.63
C ILE A 215 -6.50 -9.64 -21.03
N GLU A 216 -7.24 -9.40 -22.12
CA GLU A 216 -8.26 -10.34 -22.62
C GLU A 216 -7.66 -11.71 -22.91
N TRP A 217 -6.55 -11.76 -23.65
CA TRP A 217 -5.81 -12.99 -23.93
C TRP A 217 -5.34 -13.70 -22.66
N PHE A 218 -4.88 -12.97 -21.64
CA PHE A 218 -4.45 -13.59 -20.38
C PHE A 218 -5.57 -14.43 -19.76
N PHE A 219 -6.76 -13.86 -19.64
CA PHE A 219 -7.90 -14.55 -19.03
C PHE A 219 -8.51 -15.61 -19.94
N GLN A 220 -8.69 -15.32 -21.23
CA GLN A 220 -9.46 -16.18 -22.13
C GLN A 220 -8.64 -17.34 -22.72
N ASP A 221 -7.33 -17.13 -22.94
CA ASP A 221 -6.48 -18.10 -23.62
C ASP A 221 -5.38 -18.63 -22.69
N TYR A 222 -4.55 -17.75 -22.11
CA TYR A 222 -3.36 -18.15 -21.36
C TYR A 222 -3.69 -19.02 -20.14
N LEU A 223 -4.69 -18.63 -19.33
CA LEU A 223 -5.12 -19.43 -18.18
C LEU A 223 -5.58 -20.84 -18.59
N ALA A 224 -6.30 -20.95 -19.70
CA ALA A 224 -6.76 -22.24 -20.24
C ALA A 224 -5.60 -23.09 -20.78
N ILE A 225 -4.63 -22.47 -21.45
CA ILE A 225 -3.49 -23.18 -22.05
C ILE A 225 -2.50 -23.65 -20.98
N GLU A 226 -2.11 -22.78 -20.06
CA GLU A 226 -1.04 -23.06 -19.09
C GLU A 226 -1.53 -23.81 -17.85
N PHE A 227 -2.78 -23.56 -17.42
CA PHE A 227 -3.31 -24.11 -16.16
C PHE A 227 -4.52 -25.04 -16.35
N ASP A 228 -4.97 -25.28 -17.58
CA ASP A 228 -6.24 -25.99 -17.91
C ASP A 228 -7.46 -25.39 -17.20
N THR A 229 -7.44 -24.07 -16.97
CA THR A 229 -8.53 -23.33 -16.33
C THR A 229 -9.34 -22.55 -17.35
N ARG A 230 -10.52 -23.07 -17.67
CA ARG A 230 -11.35 -22.57 -18.76
C ARG A 230 -12.46 -21.64 -18.26
N ASN A 231 -13.12 -20.99 -19.20
CA ASN A 231 -14.33 -20.19 -19.02
C ASN A 231 -14.15 -18.84 -18.33
N PHE A 232 -12.92 -18.37 -18.10
CA PHE A 232 -12.73 -16.96 -17.77
C PHE A 232 -13.14 -16.08 -18.96
N GLN A 233 -13.92 -15.04 -18.68
CA GLN A 233 -14.38 -14.09 -19.68
C GLN A 233 -14.20 -12.66 -19.17
N VAL A 234 -13.64 -11.81 -20.02
CA VAL A 234 -13.47 -10.39 -19.74
C VAL A 234 -13.65 -9.63 -21.04
N THR A 235 -14.30 -8.47 -20.96
CA THR A 235 -14.44 -7.56 -22.10
C THR A 235 -13.85 -6.23 -21.69
N MET A 236 -12.71 -5.90 -22.29
CA MET A 236 -12.02 -4.66 -22.02
C MET A 236 -12.60 -3.53 -22.88
N PRO A 237 -12.41 -2.26 -22.48
CA PRO A 237 -12.92 -1.14 -23.26
C PRO A 237 -12.40 -1.13 -24.70
N SER A 238 -13.22 -0.68 -25.65
CA SER A 238 -12.83 -0.66 -27.08
C SER A 238 -11.76 0.41 -27.37
N ALA A 239 -11.02 0.22 -28.48
CA ALA A 239 -10.02 1.18 -28.93
C ALA A 239 -10.61 2.59 -29.22
N HIS A 240 -11.86 2.65 -29.66
CA HIS A 240 -12.53 3.89 -30.08
C HIS A 240 -13.32 4.57 -28.95
N SER A 241 -13.40 3.96 -27.77
CA SER A 241 -14.08 4.54 -26.61
C SER A 241 -13.34 5.75 -26.07
N THR A 242 -14.10 6.75 -25.60
CA THR A 242 -13.53 7.91 -24.88
C THR A 242 -12.90 7.48 -23.56
N PHE A 243 -11.97 8.25 -22.99
CA PHE A 243 -11.39 7.85 -21.69
C PHE A 243 -12.42 7.77 -20.57
N LEU A 244 -13.49 8.57 -20.64
CA LEU A 244 -14.62 8.49 -19.72
C LEU A 244 -15.35 7.14 -19.82
N GLU A 245 -15.66 6.69 -21.04
CA GLU A 245 -16.27 5.37 -21.28
C GLU A 245 -15.33 4.25 -20.82
N LYS A 246 -14.03 4.38 -21.14
CA LYS A 246 -13.00 3.42 -20.69
C LYS A 246 -12.96 3.30 -19.17
N CYS A 247 -12.96 4.41 -18.44
CA CYS A 247 -13.03 4.42 -16.97
C CYS A 247 -14.32 3.78 -16.43
N THR A 248 -15.44 4.00 -17.11
CA THR A 248 -16.74 3.46 -16.71
C THR A 248 -16.82 1.94 -16.91
N ASN A 249 -16.18 1.42 -17.96
CA ASN A 249 -16.26 0.01 -18.34
C ASN A 249 -15.19 -0.88 -17.69
N ILE A 250 -13.98 -0.35 -17.43
CA ILE A 250 -12.87 -1.16 -16.89
C ILE A 250 -13.14 -1.65 -15.46
N MET A 251 -13.87 -0.87 -14.66
CA MET A 251 -14.16 -1.23 -13.26
C MET A 251 -15.08 -2.46 -13.16
N PRO A 252 -16.25 -2.51 -13.84
CA PRO A 252 -17.05 -3.73 -13.93
C PRO A 252 -16.26 -4.93 -14.48
N ALA A 253 -15.38 -4.72 -15.46
CA ALA A 253 -14.54 -5.79 -16.01
C ALA A 253 -13.59 -6.37 -14.95
N LEU A 254 -12.93 -5.51 -14.15
CA LEU A 254 -12.06 -5.93 -13.05
C LEU A 254 -12.84 -6.67 -11.96
N GLU A 255 -13.98 -6.14 -11.53
CA GLU A 255 -14.83 -6.81 -10.53
C GLU A 255 -15.32 -8.18 -11.04
N SER A 256 -15.66 -8.27 -12.32
CA SER A 256 -16.12 -9.51 -12.95
C SER A 256 -15.05 -10.61 -12.90
N VAL A 257 -13.82 -10.32 -13.33
CA VAL A 257 -12.74 -11.33 -13.34
C VAL A 257 -12.35 -11.76 -11.93
N LEU A 258 -12.38 -10.84 -10.95
CA LEU A 258 -12.11 -11.18 -9.56
C LEU A 258 -13.20 -12.06 -8.96
N LYS A 259 -14.48 -11.83 -9.30
CA LYS A 259 -15.59 -12.73 -8.91
C LYS A 259 -15.48 -14.10 -9.57
N GLN A 260 -15.13 -14.15 -10.85
CA GLN A 260 -14.89 -15.40 -11.56
C GLN A 260 -13.74 -16.19 -10.93
N PHE A 261 -12.66 -15.49 -10.54
CA PHE A 261 -11.54 -16.10 -9.82
C PHE A 261 -11.97 -16.64 -8.45
N SER A 262 -12.69 -15.86 -7.64
CA SER A 262 -13.22 -16.34 -6.36
C SER A 262 -14.07 -17.60 -6.52
N LEU A 263 -14.97 -17.61 -7.51
CA LEU A 263 -15.80 -18.77 -7.80
C LEU A 263 -14.96 -19.98 -8.21
N TYR A 264 -13.95 -19.76 -9.05
CA TYR A 264 -13.02 -20.81 -9.46
C TYR A 264 -12.26 -21.40 -8.26
N VAL A 265 -11.80 -20.57 -7.31
CA VAL A 265 -11.11 -21.05 -6.10
C VAL A 265 -12.02 -21.93 -5.24
N GLU A 266 -13.31 -21.61 -5.18
CA GLU A 266 -14.28 -22.33 -4.34
C GLU A 266 -14.82 -23.60 -5.00
N GLU A 267 -15.17 -23.54 -6.29
CA GLU A 267 -15.90 -24.61 -7.00
C GLU A 267 -14.99 -25.40 -7.97
N GLY A 268 -13.77 -24.93 -8.22
CA GLY A 268 -12.82 -25.51 -9.20
C GLY A 268 -13.20 -25.28 -10.67
N HIS A 269 -14.29 -24.56 -10.93
CA HIS A 269 -14.77 -24.21 -12.27
C HIS A 269 -15.60 -22.92 -12.22
N ILE A 270 -15.83 -22.30 -13.38
CA ILE A 270 -16.63 -21.08 -13.51
C ILE A 270 -17.98 -21.45 -14.12
N ASP A 271 -19.04 -21.19 -13.35
CA ASP A 271 -20.43 -21.24 -13.79
C ASP A 271 -21.03 -19.82 -13.72
N PHE A 272 -21.38 -19.28 -14.89
CA PHE A 272 -21.91 -17.92 -15.00
C PHE A 272 -23.33 -17.79 -14.44
N GLU A 273 -24.16 -18.84 -14.50
CA GLU A 273 -25.51 -18.82 -13.90
C GLU A 273 -25.39 -18.73 -12.38
N LEU A 274 -24.44 -19.47 -11.80
CA LEU A 274 -24.14 -19.38 -10.37
C LEU A 274 -23.59 -18.00 -9.97
N LEU A 275 -22.71 -17.42 -10.80
CA LEU A 275 -22.12 -16.11 -10.55
C LEU A 275 -23.17 -15.00 -10.52
N GLU A 276 -24.17 -15.05 -11.42
CA GLU A 276 -25.30 -14.13 -11.44
C GLU A 276 -26.17 -14.25 -10.18
N ILE A 277 -26.44 -15.48 -9.73
CA ILE A 277 -27.24 -15.75 -8.52
C ILE A 277 -26.56 -15.23 -7.27
N ARG A 278 -25.23 -15.39 -7.15
CA ARG A 278 -24.49 -14.96 -5.95
C ARG A 278 -24.69 -13.47 -5.67
N SER A 279 -24.75 -12.60 -6.69
CA SER A 279 -25.09 -11.16 -6.59
C SER A 279 -24.37 -10.35 -5.49
N GLU A 280 -23.33 -10.93 -4.87
CA GLU A 280 -22.61 -10.35 -3.74
C GLU A 280 -21.74 -9.19 -4.20
N HIS A 281 -21.63 -8.18 -3.34
CA HIS A 281 -20.68 -7.10 -3.53
C HIS A 281 -19.26 -7.65 -3.32
N LEU A 282 -18.36 -7.34 -4.25
CA LEU A 282 -16.96 -7.74 -4.13
C LEU A 282 -16.31 -6.98 -2.97
N ILE A 283 -15.78 -7.72 -2.01
CA ILE A 283 -14.96 -7.18 -0.93
C ILE A 283 -13.52 -7.64 -1.19
N TYR A 284 -12.64 -6.72 -1.55
CA TYR A 284 -11.27 -7.05 -1.97
C TYR A 284 -10.48 -7.81 -0.90
N SER A 285 -10.76 -7.58 0.39
CA SER A 285 -10.11 -8.30 1.49
C SER A 285 -10.50 -9.77 1.58
N ASN A 286 -11.61 -10.16 0.95
CA ASN A 286 -12.19 -11.49 1.08
C ASN A 286 -12.01 -12.34 -0.18
N ILE A 287 -11.28 -11.84 -1.19
CA ILE A 287 -11.01 -12.62 -2.40
C ILE A 287 -10.08 -13.78 -2.00
N PRO A 288 -10.54 -15.03 -2.11
CA PRO A 288 -9.76 -16.18 -1.66
C PRO A 288 -8.59 -16.43 -2.60
N SER A 289 -7.60 -17.19 -2.13
CA SER A 289 -6.48 -17.69 -2.92
C SER A 289 -6.56 -19.21 -3.07
N LEU A 290 -6.10 -19.72 -4.20
CA LEU A 290 -5.84 -21.14 -4.43
C LEU A 290 -4.77 -21.68 -3.47
N VAL A 291 -3.86 -20.79 -3.05
CA VAL A 291 -2.72 -21.07 -2.17
C VAL A 291 -3.16 -20.92 -0.72
N LYS A 292 -3.28 -22.04 -0.02
CA LYS A 292 -3.50 -22.05 1.43
C LYS A 292 -2.26 -21.55 2.16
N ARG A 293 -2.44 -20.82 3.26
CA ARG A 293 -1.33 -20.24 4.06
C ARG A 293 -0.40 -19.40 3.16
N LYS A 294 -0.95 -18.54 2.29
CA LYS A 294 -0.18 -17.77 1.33
C LYS A 294 0.66 -16.69 2.01
N TYR A 295 0.00 -15.82 2.76
CA TYR A 295 0.63 -14.65 3.37
C TYR A 295 0.82 -14.84 4.86
N THR A 296 1.94 -14.33 5.37
CA THR A 296 2.27 -14.31 6.80
C THR A 296 2.36 -12.87 7.29
N TYR A 297 1.79 -12.61 8.46
CA TYR A 297 1.87 -11.32 9.15
C TYR A 297 2.37 -11.49 10.58
N GLY A 298 3.15 -10.54 11.07
CA GLY A 298 3.57 -10.51 12.47
C GLY A 298 2.47 -10.01 13.40
N ILE A 299 2.25 -10.71 14.51
CA ILE A 299 1.22 -10.39 15.51
C ILE A 299 1.72 -10.57 16.95
N GLY A 300 0.96 -10.00 17.89
CA GLY A 300 1.24 -10.13 19.31
C GLY A 300 2.37 -9.23 19.81
N GLU A 301 2.52 -9.18 21.14
CA GLU A 301 3.50 -8.32 21.80
C GLU A 301 4.94 -8.83 21.65
N GLU A 302 5.14 -10.14 21.52
CA GLU A 302 6.46 -10.72 21.25
C GLU A 302 7.02 -10.25 19.91
N PHE A 303 6.22 -10.33 18.83
CA PHE A 303 6.62 -9.81 17.51
C PHE A 303 6.96 -8.33 17.59
N LYS A 304 6.03 -7.50 18.12
CA LYS A 304 6.22 -6.05 18.22
C LYS A 304 7.49 -5.70 19.00
N THR A 305 7.73 -6.37 20.13
CA THR A 305 8.90 -6.12 20.97
C THR A 305 10.18 -6.55 20.27
N ALA A 306 10.22 -7.75 19.70
CA ALA A 306 11.39 -8.27 19.00
C ALA A 306 11.77 -7.38 17.81
N THR A 307 10.82 -7.07 16.93
CA THR A 307 11.09 -6.24 15.75
C THR A 307 11.40 -4.80 16.11
N PHE A 308 10.77 -4.24 17.14
CA PHE A 308 11.12 -2.90 17.64
C PHE A 308 12.57 -2.87 18.12
N LEU A 309 12.98 -3.80 18.98
CA LEU A 309 14.34 -3.82 19.53
C LEU A 309 15.41 -4.08 18.46
N LEU A 310 15.16 -5.01 17.54
CA LEU A 310 16.12 -5.40 16.52
C LEU A 310 16.22 -4.41 15.35
N PHE A 311 15.08 -3.91 14.85
CA PHE A 311 15.04 -3.26 13.54
C PHE A 311 14.59 -1.80 13.57
N SER A 312 14.00 -1.31 14.67
CA SER A 312 13.60 0.10 14.74
C SER A 312 14.80 1.00 15.00
N ASP A 313 14.87 2.07 14.21
CA ASP A 313 15.73 3.24 14.43
C ASP A 313 15.41 4.01 15.72
N GLN A 314 14.28 3.71 16.35
CA GLN A 314 13.82 4.34 17.59
C GLN A 314 14.06 3.47 18.83
N SER A 315 14.72 2.31 18.70
CA SER A 315 15.00 1.40 19.83
C SER A 315 16.12 1.86 20.76
N SER A 316 16.92 2.83 20.30
CA SER A 316 18.19 3.31 20.84
C SER A 316 19.31 2.27 20.98
N LEU A 317 19.10 1.02 20.55
CA LEU A 317 20.12 -0.04 20.59
C LEU A 317 21.09 -0.01 19.39
N GLY A 318 20.76 0.70 18.31
CA GLY A 318 21.61 0.87 17.12
C GLY A 318 22.79 1.83 17.31
N TYR A 319 22.84 2.54 18.44
CA TYR A 319 23.98 3.38 18.82
C TYR A 319 24.75 2.71 19.97
N ASN A 320 26.08 2.72 19.87
CA ASN A 320 26.94 2.25 20.93
C ASN A 320 27.99 3.32 21.29
N GLU A 321 27.97 3.78 22.55
CA GLU A 321 28.86 4.83 23.05
C GLU A 321 30.34 4.45 22.98
N TYR A 322 30.67 3.17 23.19
CA TYR A 322 32.05 2.68 23.20
C TYR A 322 32.69 2.71 21.81
N LEU A 323 31.90 2.46 20.77
CA LEU A 323 32.38 2.47 19.38
C LEU A 323 32.37 3.86 18.72
N GLU A 324 31.69 4.85 19.33
CA GLU A 324 31.38 6.15 18.72
C GLU A 324 30.77 6.04 17.31
N LYS A 325 30.07 4.93 17.03
CA LYS A 325 29.42 4.63 15.75
C LYS A 325 27.92 4.51 15.93
N SER A 326 27.19 5.01 14.94
CA SER A 326 25.74 4.85 14.83
C SER A 326 25.43 4.02 13.59
N TYR A 327 24.54 3.06 13.76
CA TYR A 327 23.90 2.33 12.68
C TYR A 327 22.40 2.64 12.69
N ASP A 328 21.72 2.34 11.59
CA ASP A 328 20.28 2.60 11.48
C ASP A 328 19.44 1.79 12.47
N ASN A 329 19.91 0.61 12.87
CA ASN A 329 19.25 -0.25 13.84
C ASN A 329 20.23 -1.24 14.50
N PHE A 330 19.73 -1.97 15.51
CA PHE A 330 20.54 -2.90 16.29
C PHE A 330 21.00 -4.12 15.46
N PHE A 331 20.18 -4.57 14.53
CA PHE A 331 20.53 -5.66 13.62
C PHE A 331 21.78 -5.34 12.79
N GLU A 332 21.84 -4.17 12.15
CA GLU A 332 23.01 -3.74 11.38
C GLU A 332 24.24 -3.58 12.28
N LEU A 333 24.07 -3.06 13.49
CA LEU A 333 25.17 -2.93 14.44
C LEU A 333 25.78 -4.30 14.81
N ILE A 334 24.97 -5.28 15.23
CA ILE A 334 25.46 -6.63 15.59
C ILE A 334 26.09 -7.34 14.38
N ARG A 335 25.55 -7.12 13.18
CA ARG A 335 26.06 -7.75 11.96
C ARG A 335 27.46 -7.24 11.58
N ASN A 336 27.74 -5.97 11.84
CA ASN A 336 28.96 -5.31 11.41
C ASN A 336 30.03 -5.20 12.51
N GLU A 337 29.64 -5.27 13.78
CA GLU A 337 30.54 -5.04 14.92
C GLU A 337 30.49 -6.19 15.94
N LYS A 338 31.62 -6.44 16.62
CA LYS A 338 31.67 -7.39 17.74
C LYS A 338 31.40 -6.66 19.04
N LEU A 339 30.25 -6.92 19.65
CA LEU A 339 29.79 -6.24 20.85
C LEU A 339 29.53 -7.21 21.99
N LYS A 340 29.88 -6.81 23.21
CA LYS A 340 29.59 -7.54 24.44
C LYS A 340 28.50 -6.83 25.23
N LEU A 341 27.80 -7.57 26.09
CA LEU A 341 26.75 -6.99 26.93
C LEU A 341 27.26 -5.84 27.83
N LYS A 342 28.52 -5.94 28.28
CA LYS A 342 29.19 -4.92 29.09
C LYS A 342 29.52 -3.62 28.34
N ASP A 343 29.46 -3.64 27.01
CA ASP A 343 29.70 -2.46 26.17
C ASP A 343 28.42 -1.60 26.06
N TYR A 344 27.33 -2.00 26.72
CA TYR A 344 26.08 -1.26 26.81
C TYR A 344 25.86 -0.69 28.22
N PRO A 345 25.28 0.52 28.32
CA PRO A 345 24.80 1.06 29.58
C PRO A 345 23.78 0.15 30.28
N GLU A 346 23.76 0.18 31.62
CA GLU A 346 22.89 -0.69 32.44
C GLU A 346 21.40 -0.60 32.09
N TYR A 347 20.93 0.57 31.64
CA TYR A 347 19.53 0.77 31.26
C TYR A 347 19.15 0.08 29.93
N HIS A 348 20.11 -0.28 29.08
CA HIS A 348 19.88 -1.05 27.85
C HIS A 348 19.94 -2.56 28.08
N VAL A 349 20.68 -3.02 29.09
CA VAL A 349 20.88 -4.45 29.41
C VAL A 349 19.57 -5.24 29.53
N PRO A 350 18.49 -4.76 30.19
CA PRO A 350 17.23 -5.50 30.26
C PRO A 350 16.60 -5.79 28.88
N ARG A 351 16.73 -4.87 27.93
CA ARG A 351 16.20 -5.04 26.56
C ARG A 351 17.00 -6.08 25.78
N ILE A 352 18.32 -6.08 25.93
CA ILE A 352 19.19 -7.07 25.29
C ILE A 352 18.98 -8.45 25.91
N ASN A 353 18.86 -8.53 27.24
CA ASN A 353 18.56 -9.79 27.92
C ASN A 353 17.20 -10.36 27.49
N TRP A 354 16.18 -9.51 27.28
CA TRP A 354 14.91 -9.98 26.73
C TRP A 354 15.09 -10.68 25.37
N LEU A 355 15.95 -10.16 24.49
CA LEU A 355 16.25 -10.81 23.20
C LEU A 355 17.00 -12.15 23.38
N ILE A 356 17.87 -12.26 24.39
CA ILE A 356 18.59 -13.49 24.71
C ILE A 356 17.64 -14.54 25.30
N ASP A 357 16.81 -14.15 26.27
CA ASP A 357 15.85 -15.03 26.95
C ASP A 357 14.82 -15.61 25.96
N ASN A 358 14.45 -14.84 24.93
CA ASN A 358 13.54 -15.28 23.87
C ASN A 358 14.25 -15.94 22.67
N LYS A 359 15.57 -16.18 22.75
CA LYS A 359 16.38 -16.85 21.73
C LYS A 359 16.39 -16.15 20.36
N TYR A 360 16.37 -14.82 20.37
CA TYR A 360 16.70 -14.02 19.18
C TYR A 360 18.20 -13.72 19.12
N LEU A 361 18.82 -13.57 20.29
CA LEU A 361 20.25 -13.41 20.47
C LEU A 361 20.82 -14.52 21.35
N SER A 362 22.12 -14.74 21.22
CA SER A 362 22.91 -15.56 22.13
C SER A 362 24.28 -14.93 22.34
N ILE A 363 25.05 -15.48 23.28
CA ILE A 363 26.40 -15.04 23.60
C ILE A 363 27.36 -16.15 23.18
N ASP A 364 28.37 -15.80 22.37
CA ASP A 364 29.40 -16.75 21.94
C ASP A 364 30.44 -17.03 23.04
N ALA A 365 31.41 -17.90 22.74
CA ALA A 365 32.48 -18.25 23.67
C ALA A 365 33.42 -17.07 24.01
N GLU A 366 33.45 -16.03 23.19
CA GLU A 366 34.24 -14.81 23.37
C GLU A 366 33.45 -13.70 24.10
N GLU A 367 32.22 -13.98 24.55
CA GLU A 367 31.25 -13.04 25.15
C GLU A 367 30.61 -12.05 24.16
N ASN A 368 30.70 -12.28 22.86
CA ASN A 368 30.07 -11.42 21.86
C ASN A 368 28.59 -11.78 21.68
N LEU A 369 27.76 -10.76 21.45
CA LEU A 369 26.37 -10.89 21.05
C LEU A 369 26.30 -11.38 19.60
N ILE A 370 25.59 -12.49 19.38
CA ILE A 370 25.35 -13.07 18.06
C ILE A 370 23.86 -13.40 17.90
N PHE A 371 23.40 -13.58 16.67
CA PHE A 371 22.04 -14.07 16.41
C PHE A 371 21.95 -15.57 16.73
N ASP A 372 20.99 -15.96 17.57
CA ASP A 372 20.80 -17.38 17.94
C ASP A 372 20.37 -18.21 16.72
N ASN A 373 19.42 -17.68 15.95
CA ASN A 373 18.98 -18.26 14.69
C ASN A 373 18.89 -17.17 13.62
N VAL A 374 19.85 -17.19 12.69
CA VAL A 374 19.94 -16.20 11.60
C VAL A 374 18.71 -16.24 10.70
N PHE A 375 18.17 -17.42 10.36
CA PHE A 375 16.98 -17.53 9.52
C PHE A 375 15.74 -16.93 10.20
N LEU A 376 15.57 -17.16 11.50
CA LEU A 376 14.50 -16.53 12.28
C LEU A 376 14.59 -15.01 12.23
N VAL A 377 15.79 -14.46 12.48
CA VAL A 377 16.00 -13.01 12.46
C VAL A 377 15.76 -12.43 11.06
N MET A 378 16.17 -13.12 9.99
CA MET A 378 15.92 -12.69 8.62
C MET A 378 14.43 -12.73 8.23
N ILE A 379 13.67 -13.72 8.72
CA ILE A 379 12.20 -13.77 8.55
C ILE A 379 11.55 -12.57 9.24
N LEU A 380 11.95 -12.27 10.47
CA LEU A 380 11.42 -11.11 11.21
C LEU A 380 11.84 -9.78 10.58
N TYR A 381 13.05 -9.72 10.03
CA TYR A 381 13.53 -8.57 9.27
C TYR A 381 12.62 -8.32 8.07
N ASP A 382 12.37 -9.35 7.25
CA ASP A 382 11.51 -9.22 6.07
C ASP A 382 10.07 -8.82 6.45
N LEU A 383 9.49 -9.44 7.49
CA LEU A 383 8.18 -9.05 8.03
C LEU A 383 8.14 -7.60 8.52
N TYR A 384 9.21 -7.11 9.17
CA TYR A 384 9.25 -5.74 9.67
C TYR A 384 9.33 -4.71 8.55
N PHE A 385 10.20 -4.93 7.57
CA PHE A 385 10.42 -3.96 6.48
C PHE A 385 9.38 -4.08 5.34
N ASN A 386 8.67 -5.21 5.21
CA ASN A 386 7.69 -5.39 4.14
C ASN A 386 6.25 -5.62 4.64
N GLU A 387 6.03 -5.69 5.95
CA GLU A 387 4.74 -5.89 6.64
C GLU A 387 4.08 -7.25 6.39
N VAL A 388 4.43 -7.93 5.30
CA VAL A 388 3.92 -9.23 4.87
C VAL A 388 5.01 -10.00 4.13
N ILE A 389 5.02 -11.32 4.30
CA ILE A 389 5.86 -12.24 3.52
C ILE A 389 5.02 -13.36 2.91
N SER A 390 5.52 -13.99 1.85
CA SER A 390 4.86 -15.14 1.20
C SER A 390 5.44 -16.46 1.70
N TYR A 391 4.64 -17.24 2.43
CA TYR A 391 5.08 -18.47 3.11
C TYR A 391 5.73 -19.48 2.15
N TRP A 392 5.17 -19.63 0.95
CA TRP A 392 5.62 -20.60 -0.04
C TRP A 392 6.86 -20.17 -0.83
N LYS A 393 7.33 -18.93 -0.64
CA LYS A 393 8.60 -18.46 -1.23
C LYS A 393 9.81 -18.77 -0.34
N TYR A 394 9.59 -19.34 0.85
CA TYR A 394 10.66 -19.78 1.76
C TYR A 394 10.98 -21.26 1.61
N SER A 395 12.22 -21.64 1.96
CA SER A 395 12.65 -23.04 2.00
C SER A 395 11.85 -23.86 3.03
N GLU A 396 11.89 -25.19 2.92
CA GLU A 396 11.24 -26.07 3.90
C GLU A 396 11.77 -25.87 5.34
N SER A 397 13.06 -25.58 5.51
CA SER A 397 13.66 -25.28 6.82
C SER A 397 13.13 -23.97 7.42
N GLU A 398 12.99 -22.93 6.60
CA GLU A 398 12.47 -21.63 7.05
C GLU A 398 10.96 -21.71 7.33
N ARG A 399 10.21 -22.49 6.54
CA ARG A 399 8.79 -22.76 6.80
C ARG A 399 8.55 -23.45 8.15
N LYS A 400 9.45 -24.33 8.61
CA LYS A 400 9.39 -24.90 9.97
C LYS A 400 9.53 -23.83 11.05
N ILE A 401 10.36 -22.81 10.83
CA ILE A 401 10.48 -21.67 11.74
C ILE A 401 9.16 -20.88 11.77
N LEU A 402 8.57 -20.62 10.61
CA LEU A 402 7.25 -19.97 10.52
C LEU A 402 6.20 -20.78 11.27
N ASP A 403 6.11 -22.09 11.05
CA ASP A 403 5.14 -22.96 11.74
C ASP A 403 5.32 -22.92 13.28
N ASP A 404 6.55 -22.78 13.78
CA ASP A 404 6.81 -22.64 15.21
C ASP A 404 6.45 -21.25 15.75
N LEU A 405 6.61 -20.18 14.96
CA LEU A 405 6.15 -18.83 15.30
C LEU A 405 4.62 -18.74 15.32
N GLU A 406 3.93 -19.42 14.40
CA GLU A 406 2.47 -19.49 14.36
C GLU A 406 1.93 -20.14 15.65
N LYS A 407 2.53 -21.27 16.08
CA LYS A 407 2.16 -21.94 17.34
C LYS A 407 2.35 -21.05 18.58
N LYS A 408 3.29 -20.11 18.54
CA LYS A 408 3.54 -19.14 19.61
C LYS A 408 2.66 -17.89 19.55
N ASN A 409 1.79 -17.76 18.53
CA ASN A 409 1.02 -16.54 18.24
C ASN A 409 1.91 -15.30 18.01
N VAL A 410 3.08 -15.49 17.40
CA VAL A 410 3.98 -14.41 16.95
C VAL A 410 3.69 -14.01 15.52
N ILE A 411 3.11 -14.91 14.74
CA ILE A 411 2.64 -14.66 13.37
C ILE A 411 1.26 -15.26 13.17
N GLU A 412 0.56 -14.79 12.14
CA GLU A 412 -0.65 -15.40 11.62
C GLU A 412 -0.58 -15.54 10.10
N LEU A 413 -1.34 -16.50 9.57
CA LEU A 413 -1.35 -16.85 8.14
C LEU A 413 -2.72 -16.62 7.54
N GLU A 414 -2.76 -16.10 6.31
CA GLU A 414 -3.98 -15.89 5.54
C GLU A 414 -3.89 -16.51 4.14
N SER A 415 -5.05 -16.79 3.55
CA SER A 415 -5.20 -17.43 2.22
C SER A 415 -6.05 -16.56 1.29
N THR A 416 -5.68 -15.29 1.18
CA THR A 416 -6.33 -14.28 0.32
C THR A 416 -5.49 -14.00 -0.92
N LEU A 417 -6.11 -13.56 -2.02
CA LEU A 417 -5.40 -13.25 -3.26
C LEU A 417 -4.41 -12.09 -3.06
N PHE A 418 -4.90 -11.01 -2.46
CA PHE A 418 -4.17 -9.78 -2.14
C PHE A 418 -3.75 -9.79 -0.67
N SER A 419 -2.53 -9.32 -0.38
CA SER A 419 -2.07 -9.12 1.01
C SER A 419 -2.78 -7.93 1.67
N ARG A 420 -2.77 -7.82 3.01
CA ARG A 420 -3.38 -6.68 3.73
C ARG A 420 -2.89 -5.31 3.20
N PRO A 421 -1.58 -5.07 2.97
CA PRO A 421 -1.12 -3.81 2.35
C PRO A 421 -1.68 -3.57 0.94
N GLU A 422 -1.81 -4.63 0.13
CA GLU A 422 -2.39 -4.56 -1.21
C GLU A 422 -3.89 -4.25 -1.17
N GLN A 423 -4.64 -4.88 -0.25
CA GLN A 423 -6.05 -4.62 -0.02
C GLN A 423 -6.27 -3.17 0.39
N ASP A 424 -5.46 -2.65 1.31
CA ASP A 424 -5.52 -1.27 1.76
C ASP A 424 -5.22 -0.28 0.62
N TYR A 425 -4.23 -0.60 -0.22
CA TYR A 425 -3.88 0.20 -1.40
C TYR A 425 -5.02 0.23 -2.44
N ILE A 426 -5.64 -0.93 -2.71
CA ILE A 426 -6.80 -1.03 -3.61
C ILE A 426 -7.97 -0.22 -3.03
N ASN A 427 -8.25 -0.36 -1.73
CA ASN A 427 -9.31 0.38 -1.07
C ASN A 427 -9.07 1.89 -1.10
N TYR A 428 -7.86 2.34 -0.77
CA TYR A 428 -7.46 3.75 -0.88
C TYR A 428 -7.66 4.30 -2.30
N THR A 429 -7.35 3.51 -3.33
CA THR A 429 -7.48 3.93 -4.73
C THR A 429 -8.94 3.97 -5.18
N LEU A 430 -9.75 2.99 -4.80
CA LEU A 430 -11.07 2.79 -5.36
C LEU A 430 -12.20 3.41 -4.56
N ASN A 431 -12.10 3.47 -3.23
CA ASN A 431 -13.21 3.84 -2.37
C ASN A 431 -12.78 4.73 -1.20
N LYS A 432 -13.77 5.35 -0.57
CA LYS A 432 -13.62 6.08 0.69
C LYS A 432 -14.26 5.36 1.89
N SER A 433 -14.48 4.05 1.79
CA SER A 433 -15.17 3.30 2.84
C SER A 433 -14.25 3.05 4.05
N GLN A 434 -13.05 2.54 3.79
CA GLN A 434 -12.04 2.30 4.80
C GLN A 434 -11.19 3.54 5.08
N PHE A 435 -10.83 4.29 4.02
CA PHE A 435 -9.93 5.43 4.12
C PHE A 435 -10.59 6.74 3.70
N ASN A 436 -10.63 7.71 4.60
CA ASN A 436 -11.33 8.97 4.32
C ASN A 436 -10.59 9.88 3.32
N ASN A 437 -9.28 9.68 3.16
CA ASN A 437 -8.43 10.34 2.18
C ASN A 437 -8.29 9.54 0.86
N GLY A 438 -9.09 8.48 0.66
CA GLY A 438 -9.08 7.70 -0.59
C GLY A 438 -9.44 8.52 -1.83
N LEU A 439 -9.05 8.05 -3.01
CA LEU A 439 -9.30 8.74 -4.28
C LEU A 439 -10.76 8.62 -4.75
N ASP A 440 -11.49 7.64 -4.23
CA ASP A 440 -12.92 7.38 -4.52
C ASP A 440 -13.22 7.15 -6.02
N LEU A 441 -12.27 6.57 -6.75
CA LEU A 441 -12.37 6.43 -8.21
C LEU A 441 -13.55 5.56 -8.63
N ARG A 442 -13.92 4.53 -7.85
CA ARG A 442 -15.09 3.70 -8.14
C ARG A 442 -16.36 4.55 -8.13
N ASN A 443 -16.62 5.27 -7.06
CA ASN A 443 -17.82 6.12 -6.95
C ASN A 443 -17.84 7.24 -8.01
N LYS A 444 -16.67 7.76 -8.41
CA LYS A 444 -16.54 8.78 -9.45
C LYS A 444 -17.04 8.31 -10.82
N TYR A 445 -16.87 7.04 -11.16
CA TYR A 445 -17.24 6.49 -12.48
C TYR A 445 -18.44 5.53 -12.44
N SER A 446 -18.86 5.03 -11.26
CA SER A 446 -20.06 4.18 -11.11
C SER A 446 -21.37 4.95 -11.24
N HIS A 447 -21.37 6.26 -10.96
CA HIS A 447 -22.52 7.13 -11.15
C HIS A 447 -22.11 8.28 -12.06
N SER A 448 -22.79 8.45 -13.19
CA SER A 448 -22.59 9.55 -14.13
C SER A 448 -22.88 10.89 -13.45
N GLN A 449 -21.90 11.42 -12.71
CA GLN A 449 -21.97 12.68 -11.99
C GLN A 449 -21.87 13.83 -13.02
N PRO A 450 -22.71 14.88 -12.89
CA PRO A 450 -22.80 15.96 -13.88
C PRO A 450 -21.56 16.87 -13.95
N LYS A 451 -20.53 16.66 -13.11
CA LYS A 451 -19.27 17.42 -13.11
C LYS A 451 -18.07 16.65 -13.67
N SER A 452 -18.31 15.51 -14.31
CA SER A 452 -17.23 14.77 -14.97
C SER A 452 -16.82 15.37 -16.33
N GLY A 453 -17.43 16.45 -16.82
CA GLY A 453 -16.88 17.27 -17.92
C GLY A 453 -15.94 18.34 -17.35
N ASP A 454 -14.72 18.60 -17.84
CA ASP A 454 -14.29 18.69 -19.25
C ASP A 454 -12.79 18.36 -19.46
N ASP A 455 -12.13 17.62 -18.56
CA ASP A 455 -10.69 17.34 -18.71
C ASP A 455 -10.42 15.88 -19.08
N GLU A 456 -10.35 15.63 -20.39
CA GLU A 456 -9.96 14.35 -20.97
C GLU A 456 -8.61 13.85 -20.42
N LYS A 457 -7.70 14.75 -19.98
CA LYS A 457 -6.43 14.36 -19.35
C LYS A 457 -6.67 13.71 -17.99
N ILE A 458 -7.63 14.21 -17.20
CA ILE A 458 -8.00 13.60 -15.91
C ILE A 458 -8.59 12.21 -16.15
N HIS A 459 -9.43 12.03 -17.16
CA HIS A 459 -9.95 10.70 -17.50
C HIS A 459 -8.85 9.75 -17.95
N ASN A 460 -7.94 10.20 -18.81
CA ASN A 460 -6.79 9.41 -19.23
C ASN A 460 -5.93 8.97 -18.03
N GLN A 461 -5.57 9.89 -17.15
CA GLN A 461 -4.81 9.56 -15.94
C GLN A 461 -5.53 8.53 -15.06
N ASN A 462 -6.83 8.71 -14.81
CA ASN A 462 -7.61 7.75 -14.01
C ASN A 462 -7.73 6.39 -14.70
N TYR A 463 -7.85 6.37 -16.03
CA TYR A 463 -7.87 5.12 -16.79
C TYR A 463 -6.56 4.35 -16.63
N MET A 464 -5.42 5.04 -16.65
CA MET A 464 -4.11 4.42 -16.42
C MET A 464 -3.96 3.88 -14.98
N ILE A 465 -4.58 4.55 -13.98
CA ILE A 465 -4.65 4.01 -12.62
C ILE A 465 -5.49 2.71 -12.59
N PHE A 466 -6.62 2.66 -13.29
CA PHE A 466 -7.43 1.43 -13.36
C PHE A 466 -6.70 0.29 -14.08
N LEU A 467 -6.08 0.57 -15.23
CA LEU A 467 -5.24 -0.40 -15.95
C LEU A 467 -4.13 -0.94 -15.06
N ARG A 468 -3.47 -0.08 -14.27
CA ARG A 468 -2.45 -0.50 -13.30
C ARG A 468 -2.99 -1.51 -12.29
N LEU A 469 -4.15 -1.25 -11.70
CA LEU A 469 -4.80 -2.19 -10.77
C LEU A 469 -5.20 -3.51 -11.46
N PHE A 470 -5.62 -3.44 -12.72
CA PHE A 470 -5.94 -4.64 -13.50
C PHE A 470 -4.70 -5.49 -13.76
N ILE A 471 -3.60 -4.87 -14.18
CA ILE A 471 -2.31 -5.53 -14.39
C ILE A 471 -1.79 -6.14 -13.08
N LEU A 472 -1.89 -5.42 -11.96
CA LEU A 472 -1.56 -6.00 -10.65
C LEU A 472 -2.43 -7.25 -10.37
N SER A 473 -3.72 -7.20 -10.65
CA SER A 473 -4.62 -8.36 -10.47
C SER A 473 -4.23 -9.54 -11.36
N VAL A 474 -3.84 -9.30 -12.61
CA VAL A 474 -3.29 -10.31 -13.54
C VAL A 474 -2.05 -10.97 -12.93
N ILE A 475 -1.09 -10.16 -12.47
CA ILE A 475 0.14 -10.66 -11.83
C ILE A 475 -0.18 -11.51 -10.60
N LYS A 476 -1.09 -11.04 -9.73
CA LYS A 476 -1.46 -11.75 -8.50
C LYS A 476 -2.17 -13.07 -8.78
N ILE A 477 -3.08 -13.12 -9.76
CA ILE A 477 -3.77 -14.35 -10.17
C ILE A 477 -2.77 -15.34 -10.77
N ASN A 478 -1.88 -14.88 -11.64
CA ASN A 478 -0.85 -15.73 -12.24
C ASN A 478 0.09 -16.32 -11.18
N ASP A 479 0.61 -15.51 -10.24
CA ASP A 479 1.44 -16.00 -9.12
C ASP A 479 0.69 -17.04 -8.27
N ASP A 480 -0.62 -16.86 -8.07
CA ASP A 480 -1.45 -17.79 -7.33
C ASP A 480 -1.51 -19.16 -8.00
N PHE A 481 -1.76 -19.19 -9.31
CA PHE A 481 -1.77 -20.42 -10.10
C PHE A 481 -0.38 -21.09 -10.15
N CYS A 482 0.67 -20.31 -10.42
CA CYS A 482 2.05 -20.82 -10.45
C CYS A 482 2.44 -21.46 -9.11
N THR A 483 2.23 -20.75 -8.01
CA THR A 483 2.57 -21.23 -6.66
C THR A 483 1.72 -22.46 -6.30
N PHE A 484 0.43 -22.47 -6.64
CA PHE A 484 -0.43 -23.64 -6.42
C PHE A 484 0.06 -24.89 -7.18
N LEU A 485 0.50 -24.74 -8.42
CA LEU A 485 1.08 -25.85 -9.19
C LEU A 485 2.40 -26.34 -8.61
N GLU A 486 3.28 -25.44 -8.16
CA GLU A 486 4.54 -25.80 -7.50
C GLU A 486 4.30 -26.59 -6.22
N MET A 487 3.32 -26.18 -5.40
CA MET A 487 2.93 -26.88 -4.18
C MET A 487 2.46 -28.31 -4.44
N ARG A 488 1.78 -28.57 -5.56
CA ARG A 488 1.31 -29.93 -5.92
C ARG A 488 2.43 -30.86 -6.40
N LYS A 489 3.60 -30.30 -6.72
CA LYS A 489 4.80 -31.06 -7.14
C LYS A 489 5.71 -31.41 -5.95
N MET A 490 5.57 -30.71 -4.82
CA MET A 490 6.23 -31.02 -3.53
C MET A 490 5.49 -32.14 -2.82
#